data_AF-A0A832XR00-F1
#
_entry.id   AF-A0A832XR00-F1
#
_cell.length_a   1.000
_cell.length_b   1.000
_cell.length_c   1.000
_cell.angle_alpha   90.00
_cell.angle_beta   90.00
_cell.angle_gamma   90.00
#
_symmetry.space_group_name_H-M   'P 1'
#
loop_
_entity.id
_entity.type
_entity.pdbx_description
1 polymer ?
#
loop_
_entity_poly.entity_id
_entity_poly.type
_entity_poly.pdbx_seq_one_letter_code
_entity_poly.pdbx_strand_id
1 'polypeptide(L)'
;MIVDTLAGSRVYSKAVVAINKIDIAQEHELVRSEKSLPQGWPIMRISAFKGIGLEDLKDFIYDNLGFMRIFLKPQGQDADMDEPLIVKDDSTVRNVCNNLHRDFVRKFRFARVKGPSAKFDWQRVGLDHLLNDGDILTIVVRR
;
A
#
# COMPACT_ATOMS: atom_id res chain seq x y z
N MET A 1 19.86 -10.12 13.42
CA MET A 1 18.60 -9.38 13.64
C MET A 1 18.72 -8.22 14.64
N ILE A 2 19.35 -8.38 15.81
CA ILE A 2 19.59 -7.26 16.77
C ILE A 2 20.50 -6.15 16.22
N VAL A 3 21.55 -6.52 15.46
CA VAL A 3 22.53 -5.55 14.94
C VAL A 3 21.91 -4.65 13.85
N ASP A 4 20.96 -5.18 13.08
CA ASP A 4 20.29 -4.44 12.00
C ASP A 4 19.22 -3.47 12.52
N THR A 5 18.53 -3.83 13.60
CA THR A 5 17.58 -2.93 14.26
C THR A 5 18.27 -1.77 14.99
N LEU A 6 19.51 -1.96 15.46
CA LEU A 6 20.30 -0.93 16.12
C LEU A 6 20.98 0.05 15.14
N ALA A 7 21.18 -0.35 13.87
CA ALA A 7 21.95 0.41 12.91
C ALA A 7 21.21 1.60 12.27
N GLY A 8 19.89 1.74 12.44
CA GLY A 8 19.06 2.89 11.99
C GLY A 8 19.08 3.21 10.49
N SER A 9 19.87 2.48 9.70
CA SER A 9 20.23 2.76 8.30
C SER A 9 19.61 1.78 7.30
N ARG A 10 18.87 0.79 7.79
CA ARG A 10 18.20 -0.22 6.96
C ARG A 10 16.69 -0.01 6.95
N VAL A 11 16.16 0.31 5.78
CA VAL A 11 14.73 0.39 5.51
C VAL A 11 14.29 -0.94 4.90
N TYR A 12 13.48 -1.70 5.62
CA TYR A 12 12.88 -2.93 5.12
C TYR A 12 11.59 -2.57 4.38
N SER A 13 11.66 -2.46 3.05
CA SER A 13 10.47 -2.26 2.21
C SER A 13 10.11 -3.55 1.50
N LYS A 14 8.80 -3.83 1.40
CA LYS A 14 8.28 -4.81 0.44
C LYS A 14 8.75 -4.42 -0.96
N ALA A 15 9.14 -5.42 -1.75
CA ALA A 15 9.66 -5.25 -3.09
C ALA A 15 9.25 -6.44 -3.96
N VAL A 16 9.08 -6.17 -5.25
CA VAL A 16 8.81 -7.17 -6.29
C VAL A 16 9.81 -6.98 -7.42
N VAL A 17 10.12 -8.05 -8.15
CA VAL A 17 11.06 -7.99 -9.27
C VAL A 17 10.37 -8.38 -10.57
N ALA A 18 10.47 -7.51 -11.58
CA ALA A 18 10.08 -7.81 -12.94
C ALA A 18 11.33 -8.03 -13.81
N ILE A 19 11.55 -9.27 -14.27
CA ILE A 19 12.62 -9.62 -15.21
C ILE A 19 12.10 -9.39 -16.63
N ASN A 20 12.61 -8.34 -17.28
CA ASN A 20 12.20 -7.93 -18.61
C ASN A 20 13.04 -8.60 -19.72
N LYS A 21 12.57 -8.48 -20.97
CA LYS A 21 13.23 -8.93 -22.21
C LYS A 21 13.23 -10.46 -22.40
N ILE A 22 12.20 -11.14 -21.90
CA ILE A 22 12.05 -12.60 -22.01
C ILE A 22 11.88 -13.05 -23.47
N ASP A 23 11.58 -12.13 -24.37
CA ASP A 23 11.43 -12.37 -25.82
C ASP A 23 12.75 -12.63 -26.55
N ILE A 24 13.89 -12.22 -25.95
CA ILE A 24 15.23 -12.42 -26.53
C ILE A 24 16.15 -13.25 -25.64
N ALA A 25 15.83 -13.39 -24.36
CA ALA A 25 16.65 -14.14 -23.41
C ALA A 25 16.45 -15.65 -23.57
N GLN A 26 17.52 -16.41 -23.36
CA GLN A 26 17.45 -17.86 -23.27
C GLN A 26 17.07 -18.31 -21.85
N GLU A 27 16.44 -19.47 -21.71
CA GLU A 27 15.94 -19.95 -20.42
C GLU A 27 17.04 -20.03 -19.34
N HIS A 28 18.25 -20.45 -19.71
CA HIS A 28 19.36 -20.53 -18.77
C HIS A 28 19.81 -19.15 -18.24
N GLU A 29 19.64 -18.08 -19.03
CA GLU A 29 19.95 -16.70 -18.63
C GLU A 29 18.90 -16.17 -17.64
N LEU A 30 17.63 -16.50 -17.88
CA LEU A 30 16.51 -16.17 -16.99
C LEU A 30 16.68 -16.85 -15.63
N VAL A 31 16.91 -18.17 -15.62
CA VAL A 31 17.14 -18.94 -14.38
C VAL A 31 18.37 -18.43 -13.64
N ARG A 32 19.45 -18.06 -14.36
CA ARG A 32 20.64 -17.46 -13.73
C ARG A 32 20.33 -16.12 -13.09
N SER A 33 19.53 -15.29 -13.75
CA SER A 33 19.12 -13.98 -13.24
C SER A 33 18.26 -14.14 -11.98
N GLU A 34 17.29 -15.05 -11.98
CA GLU A 34 16.46 -15.36 -10.81
C GLU A 34 17.28 -15.81 -9.61
N LYS A 35 18.26 -16.70 -9.84
CA LYS A 35 19.16 -17.19 -8.77
C LYS A 35 20.09 -16.11 -8.20
N SER A 36 20.32 -15.02 -8.94
CA SER A 36 21.14 -13.91 -8.48
C SER A 36 20.39 -12.91 -7.59
N LEU A 37 19.06 -13.02 -7.52
CA LEU A 37 18.21 -12.13 -6.73
C LEU A 37 18.11 -12.59 -5.27
N PRO A 38 17.79 -11.66 -4.34
CA PRO A 38 17.52 -12.02 -2.95
C PRO A 38 16.42 -13.08 -2.84
N GLN A 39 16.65 -14.10 -2.01
CA GLN A 39 15.64 -15.15 -1.78
C GLN A 39 14.38 -14.57 -1.13
N GLY A 40 13.22 -15.08 -1.55
CA GLY A 40 11.92 -14.71 -1.01
C GLY A 40 11.28 -13.47 -1.63
N TRP A 41 11.97 -12.79 -2.57
CA TRP A 41 11.34 -11.72 -3.33
C TRP A 41 10.45 -12.33 -4.42
N PRO A 42 9.18 -11.88 -4.57
CA PRO A 42 8.35 -12.27 -5.68
C PRO A 42 9.00 -11.85 -7.01
N ILE A 43 9.05 -12.76 -7.97
CA ILE A 43 9.62 -12.52 -9.29
C ILE A 43 8.58 -12.80 -10.37
N MET A 44 8.51 -11.92 -11.36
CA MET A 44 7.71 -12.09 -12.56
C MET A 44 8.54 -11.84 -13.82
N ARG A 45 8.37 -12.70 -14.82
CA ARG A 45 9.00 -12.59 -16.14
C ARG A 45 8.08 -11.82 -17.08
N ILE A 46 8.58 -10.81 -17.78
CA ILE A 46 7.79 -9.98 -18.71
C ILE A 46 8.56 -9.69 -20.02
N SER A 47 7.83 -9.33 -21.07
CA SER A 47 8.40 -8.62 -22.22
C SER A 47 7.62 -7.32 -22.43
N ALA A 48 8.20 -6.21 -21.99
CA ALA A 48 7.62 -4.89 -22.22
C ALA A 48 7.50 -4.56 -23.71
N PHE A 49 8.43 -5.06 -24.55
CA PHE A 49 8.41 -4.82 -25.99
C PHE A 49 7.28 -5.59 -26.69
N LYS A 50 7.03 -6.84 -26.29
CA LYS A 50 5.97 -7.67 -26.86
C LYS A 50 4.63 -7.54 -26.12
N GLY A 51 4.58 -6.77 -25.04
CA GLY A 51 3.40 -6.64 -24.18
C GLY A 51 3.10 -7.88 -23.32
N ILE A 52 4.00 -8.86 -23.27
CA ILE A 52 3.78 -10.13 -22.56
C ILE A 52 3.87 -9.90 -21.06
N GLY A 53 2.82 -10.27 -20.34
CA GLY A 53 2.75 -10.19 -18.88
C GLY A 53 2.56 -8.77 -18.32
N LEU A 54 2.28 -7.76 -19.15
CA LEU A 54 2.11 -6.38 -18.66
C LEU A 54 0.80 -6.15 -17.89
N GLU A 55 -0.28 -6.83 -18.27
CA GLU A 55 -1.54 -6.77 -17.52
C GLU A 55 -1.40 -7.50 -16.20
N ASP A 56 -0.94 -8.75 -16.23
CA ASP A 56 -0.66 -9.55 -15.03
C ASP A 56 0.34 -8.88 -14.08
N LEU A 57 1.25 -8.05 -14.59
CA LEU A 57 2.21 -7.29 -13.76
C LEU A 57 1.51 -6.30 -12.83
N LYS A 58 0.37 -5.73 -13.23
CA LYS A 58 -0.40 -4.80 -12.37
C LYS A 58 -0.92 -5.52 -11.15
N ASP A 59 -1.55 -6.67 -11.35
CA ASP A 59 -2.08 -7.52 -10.29
C ASP A 59 -0.95 -8.05 -9.41
N PHE A 60 0.15 -8.50 -10.04
CA PHE A 60 1.35 -8.94 -9.32
C PHE A 60 1.93 -7.86 -8.40
N ILE A 61 1.99 -6.60 -8.85
CA ILE A 61 2.42 -5.48 -8.00
C ILE A 61 1.44 -5.28 -6.84
N TYR A 62 0.13 -5.30 -7.13
CA TYR A 62 -0.90 -5.05 -6.13
C TYR A 62 -0.88 -6.10 -5.01
N ASP A 63 -0.83 -7.38 -5.39
CA ASP A 63 -0.91 -8.53 -4.48
C ASP A 63 0.30 -8.66 -3.55
N ASN A 64 1.48 -8.19 -3.99
CA ASN A 64 2.72 -8.41 -3.26
C ASN A 64 3.21 -7.19 -2.48
N LEU A 65 2.82 -5.97 -2.86
CA LEU A 65 3.25 -4.76 -2.14
C LEU A 65 2.37 -4.42 -0.92
N GLY A 66 1.25 -5.12 -0.74
CA GLY A 66 0.37 -4.97 0.42
C GLY A 66 -0.34 -3.63 0.44
N PHE A 67 -1.19 -3.41 -0.56
CA PHE A 67 -2.07 -2.24 -0.60
C PHE A 67 -3.41 -2.53 0.07
N MET A 68 -4.04 -1.46 0.53
CA MET A 68 -5.42 -1.48 1.02
C MET A 68 -6.18 -0.24 0.53
N ARG A 69 -7.49 -0.40 0.41
CA ARG A 69 -8.46 0.60 -0.05
C ARG A 69 -9.11 1.25 1.16
N ILE A 70 -9.06 2.59 1.22
CA ILE A 70 -9.73 3.39 2.23
C ILE A 70 -10.75 4.28 1.54
N PHE A 71 -12.02 4.13 1.90
CA PHE A 71 -13.12 4.91 1.33
C PHE A 71 -13.30 6.20 2.14
N LEU A 72 -13.15 7.35 1.47
CA LEU A 72 -13.24 8.63 2.16
C LEU A 72 -14.69 9.11 2.20
N LYS A 73 -15.12 9.55 3.38
CA LYS A 73 -16.42 10.17 3.57
C LYS A 73 -16.25 11.59 4.10
N PRO A 74 -16.40 12.62 3.26
CA PRO A 74 -16.40 14.01 3.70
C PRO A 74 -17.51 14.30 4.70
N GLN A 75 -17.31 15.33 5.53
CA GLN A 75 -18.34 15.72 6.50
C GLN A 75 -19.59 16.24 5.79
N GLY A 76 -20.74 15.63 6.07
CA GLY A 76 -22.02 16.04 5.48
C GLY A 76 -22.27 15.53 4.07
N GLN A 77 -21.37 14.72 3.50
CA GLN A 77 -21.55 14.06 2.20
C GLN A 77 -21.54 12.54 2.38
N ASP A 78 -21.97 11.79 1.37
CA ASP A 78 -21.87 10.34 1.37
C ASP A 78 -20.43 9.86 1.20
N ALA A 79 -20.19 8.59 1.50
CA ALA A 79 -18.89 8.00 1.27
C ALA A 79 -18.70 7.80 -0.23
N ASP A 80 -17.52 8.16 -0.74
CA ASP A 80 -17.13 7.78 -2.09
C ASP A 80 -16.75 6.30 -2.08
N MET A 81 -17.59 5.46 -2.69
CA MET A 81 -17.39 4.02 -2.80
C MET A 81 -16.82 3.61 -4.16
N ASP A 82 -16.69 4.57 -5.09
CA ASP A 82 -16.21 4.35 -6.45
C ASP A 82 -14.70 4.63 -6.54
N GLU A 83 -14.23 5.68 -5.86
CA GLU A 83 -12.82 6.10 -5.85
C GLU A 83 -12.16 5.93 -4.46
N PRO A 84 -11.66 4.73 -4.12
CA PRO A 84 -10.94 4.51 -2.88
C PRO A 84 -9.55 5.16 -2.91
N LEU A 85 -9.10 5.63 -1.75
CA LEU A 85 -7.70 5.98 -1.54
C LEU A 85 -6.88 4.69 -1.34
N ILE A 86 -5.95 4.42 -2.25
CA ILE A 86 -5.00 3.30 -2.13
C ILE A 86 -3.84 3.72 -1.22
N VAL A 87 -3.65 2.97 -0.13
CA VAL A 87 -2.54 3.16 0.82
C VAL A 87 -1.86 1.83 1.14
N LYS A 88 -0.73 1.85 1.84
CA LYS A 88 -0.08 0.62 2.32
C LYS A 88 -0.87 0.00 3.47
N ASP A 89 -0.84 -1.31 3.59
CA ASP A 89 -1.53 -2.11 4.62
C ASP A 89 -1.09 -1.84 6.07
N ASP A 90 0.00 -1.12 6.27
CA ASP A 90 0.47 -0.64 7.57
C ASP A 90 0.07 0.82 7.88
N SER A 91 -0.80 1.41 7.06
CA SER A 91 -1.16 2.83 7.17
C SER A 91 -2.10 3.11 8.34
N THR A 92 -1.77 4.17 9.08
CA THR A 92 -2.63 4.75 10.11
C THR A 92 -3.47 5.91 9.56
N VAL A 93 -4.44 6.38 10.35
CA VAL A 93 -5.18 7.63 10.06
C VAL A 93 -4.24 8.81 9.78
N ARG A 94 -3.08 8.88 10.45
CA ARG A 94 -2.05 9.90 10.21
C ARG A 94 -1.47 9.81 8.81
N ASN A 95 -1.16 8.60 8.33
CA ASN A 95 -0.63 8.39 6.99
C ASN A 95 -1.64 8.85 5.94
N VAL A 96 -2.92 8.50 6.11
CA VAL A 96 -4.01 8.97 5.23
C VAL A 96 -4.12 10.49 5.25
N CYS A 97 -4.10 11.12 6.43
CA CYS A 97 -4.14 12.58 6.54
C CYS A 97 -2.97 13.24 5.78
N ASN A 98 -1.76 12.71 5.89
CA ASN A 98 -0.58 13.24 5.19
C ASN A 98 -0.66 13.05 3.67
N ASN A 99 -1.21 11.93 3.19
CA ASN A 99 -1.46 11.68 1.77
C ASN A 99 -2.45 12.69 1.17
N LEU A 100 -3.48 13.08 1.93
CA LEU A 100 -4.46 14.07 1.50
C LEU A 100 -3.89 15.48 1.50
N HIS A 101 -3.42 15.95 2.65
CA HIS A 101 -2.75 17.23 2.80
C HIS A 101 -2.15 17.36 4.20
N ARG A 102 -0.94 17.90 4.33
CA ARG A 102 -0.25 18.13 5.62
C ARG A 102 -1.07 18.87 6.68
N ASP A 103 -2.04 19.70 6.27
CA ASP A 103 -2.88 20.45 7.21
C ASP A 103 -3.92 19.57 7.92
N PHE A 104 -4.28 18.40 7.39
CA PHE A 104 -5.20 17.49 8.07
C PHE A 104 -4.64 17.03 9.41
N VAL A 105 -3.34 16.74 9.48
CA VAL A 105 -2.66 16.38 10.73
C VAL A 105 -2.62 17.57 11.69
N ARG A 106 -2.27 18.76 11.18
CA ARG A 106 -2.17 19.98 12.01
C ARG A 106 -3.50 20.38 12.63
N LYS A 107 -4.58 20.28 11.86
CA LYS A 107 -5.93 20.66 12.29
C LYS A 107 -6.73 19.46 12.82
N PHE A 108 -6.11 18.29 12.99
CA PHE A 108 -6.84 17.08 13.37
C PHE A 108 -7.57 17.25 14.71
N ARG A 109 -8.86 16.90 14.74
CA ARG A 109 -9.65 16.83 15.97
C ARG A 109 -9.91 15.38 16.37
N PHE A 110 -10.37 14.57 15.42
CA PHE A 110 -10.55 13.11 15.52
C PHE A 110 -10.91 12.56 14.14
N ALA A 111 -10.91 11.24 13.99
CA ALA A 111 -11.52 10.56 12.86
C ALA A 111 -12.66 9.66 13.34
N ARG A 112 -13.55 9.31 12.42
CA ARG A 112 -14.55 8.26 12.60
C ARG A 112 -14.32 7.18 11.55
N VAL A 113 -14.33 5.93 11.98
CA VAL A 113 -14.14 4.78 11.11
C VAL A 113 -15.36 3.87 11.18
N LYS A 114 -15.76 3.35 10.03
CA LYS A 114 -16.71 2.23 9.89
C LYS A 114 -16.06 1.19 9.00
N GLY A 115 -15.92 -0.04 9.48
CA GLY A 115 -15.26 -1.10 8.73
C GLY A 115 -14.49 -2.07 9.63
N PRO A 116 -13.67 -2.95 9.04
CA PRO A 116 -13.01 -4.04 9.74
C PRO A 116 -12.04 -3.60 10.85
N SER A 117 -11.49 -2.39 10.82
CA SER A 117 -10.61 -1.92 11.92
C SER A 117 -11.37 -1.35 13.11
N ALA A 118 -12.66 -1.07 12.96
CA ALA A 118 -13.51 -0.52 14.00
C ALA A 118 -14.21 -1.63 14.80
N LYS A 119 -14.33 -1.43 16.11
CA LYS A 119 -15.11 -2.31 17.01
C LYS A 119 -16.61 -2.15 16.83
N PHE A 120 -17.04 -0.97 16.38
CA PHE A 120 -18.43 -0.62 16.10
C PHE A 120 -18.49 0.50 15.07
N ASP A 121 -19.62 0.60 14.37
CA ASP A 121 -19.83 1.60 13.33
C ASP A 121 -19.57 3.03 13.83
N TRP A 122 -18.79 3.79 13.05
CA TRP A 122 -18.43 5.18 13.32
C TRP A 122 -17.71 5.40 14.64
N GLN A 123 -16.90 4.41 15.05
CA GLN A 123 -15.99 4.52 16.18
C GLN A 123 -15.09 5.75 16.01
N ARG A 124 -15.00 6.56 17.07
CA ARG A 124 -14.07 7.68 17.13
C ARG A 124 -12.65 7.17 17.40
N VAL A 125 -11.70 7.57 16.56
CA VAL A 125 -10.31 7.13 16.62
C VAL A 125 -9.32 8.30 16.52
N GLY A 126 -8.09 8.04 16.94
CA GLY A 126 -6.96 8.98 16.88
C GLY A 126 -6.14 8.85 15.61
N LEU A 127 -5.06 9.63 15.52
CA LEU A 127 -4.13 9.60 14.38
C LEU A 127 -3.38 8.27 14.25
N ASP A 128 -3.10 7.60 15.36
CA ASP A 128 -2.27 6.39 15.39
C ASP A 128 -3.11 5.10 15.28
N HIS A 129 -4.40 5.23 14.99
CA HIS A 129 -5.28 4.09 14.71
C HIS A 129 -4.88 3.46 13.37
N LEU A 130 -4.59 2.16 13.40
CA LEU A 130 -4.28 1.36 12.22
C LEU A 130 -5.57 1.06 11.45
N LEU A 131 -5.56 1.32 10.14
CA LEU A 131 -6.69 1.07 9.27
C LEU A 131 -6.59 -0.33 8.64
N ASN A 132 -7.72 -0.84 8.16
CA ASN A 132 -7.81 -2.09 7.40
C ASN A 132 -8.45 -1.84 6.03
N ASP A 133 -8.19 -2.76 5.08
CA ASP A 133 -8.83 -2.73 3.76
C ASP A 133 -10.36 -2.68 3.87
N GLY A 134 -10.96 -1.75 3.13
CA GLY A 134 -12.40 -1.54 3.12
C GLY A 134 -12.94 -0.60 4.21
N ASP A 135 -12.07 -0.01 5.03
CA ASP A 135 -12.52 0.99 6.01
C ASP A 135 -13.07 2.25 5.33
N ILE A 136 -14.18 2.74 5.87
CA ILE A 136 -14.75 4.05 5.55
C ILE A 136 -14.27 5.05 6.61
N LEU A 137 -13.59 6.11 6.17
CA LEU A 137 -12.93 7.09 7.03
C LEU A 137 -13.54 8.49 6.84
N THR A 138 -13.97 9.10 7.94
CA THR A 138 -14.29 10.53 8.01
C THR A 138 -13.28 11.24 8.91
N ILE A 139 -12.59 12.24 8.39
CA ILE A 139 -11.65 13.08 9.16
C ILE A 139 -12.37 14.34 9.62
N VAL A 140 -12.26 14.67 10.92
CA VAL A 140 -12.83 15.87 11.51
C VAL A 140 -11.70 16.80 11.92
N VAL A 141 -11.67 18.00 11.34
CA VAL A 141 -10.68 19.04 11.62
C VAL A 141 -11.25 20.11 12.57
N ARG A 142 -10.36 20.79 13.29
CA ARG A 142 -10.66 22.01 14.05
C ARG A 142 -10.84 23.17 13.06
N ARG A 143 -11.78 24.06 13.35
CA ARG A 143 -11.93 25.32 12.61
C ARG A 143 -10.74 26.22 12.88
#